data_AF-A0A382VWQ1-F1
#
_entry.id   AF-A0A382VWQ1-F1
#
_cell.length_a   1.000
_cell.length_b   1.000
_cell.length_c   1.000
_cell.angle_alpha   90.00
_cell.angle_beta   90.00
_cell.angle_gamma   90.00
#
_symmetry.space_group_name_H-M   'P 1'
#
loop_
_entity.id
_entity.type
_entity.pdbx_description
1 polymer ?
#
loop_
_entity_poly.entity_id
_entity_poly.type
_entity_poly.pdbx_seq_one_letter_code
_entity_poly.pdbx_strand_id
1 'polypeptide(L)'
;MSKRPNVVVLMSDQQRLDTVGCYGLNDICKTPNIDALAERGVRFDAAFTPTAICSPARASFYTGLYPHKHGVTGNGLCINKDVQGVNHYLDEVGYRCGYAGKWHVDEETGPSGYGFTGQDFMGYAFPGSGLLPGLQFGAKPHGHNPYADYLKERGFDPPPNVTNRY
;
A
#
# COMPACT_ATOMS: atom_id res chain seq x y z
N MET A 1 -22.75 18.90 -7.49
CA MET A 1 -21.61 18.12 -6.93
C MET A 1 -20.93 18.96 -5.85
N SER A 2 -20.35 18.34 -4.81
CA SER A 2 -19.53 19.08 -3.83
C SER A 2 -18.38 19.79 -4.55
N LYS A 3 -18.05 21.02 -4.15
CA LYS A 3 -16.88 21.75 -4.67
C LYS A 3 -15.56 21.06 -4.32
N ARG A 4 -15.57 20.15 -3.34
CA ARG A 4 -14.45 19.31 -2.91
C ARG A 4 -14.98 17.89 -2.69
N PRO A 5 -14.95 17.01 -3.71
CA PRO A 5 -15.39 15.63 -3.54
C PRO A 5 -14.42 14.87 -2.64
N ASN A 6 -14.91 13.89 -1.88
CA ASN A 6 -14.03 12.92 -1.24
C ASN A 6 -13.39 12.03 -2.30
N VAL A 7 -12.11 11.71 -2.13
CA VAL A 7 -11.35 10.84 -3.04
C VAL A 7 -10.96 9.59 -2.28
N VAL A 8 -11.29 8.42 -2.83
CA VAL A 8 -10.93 7.12 -2.25
C VAL A 8 -10.12 6.36 -3.29
N VAL A 9 -8.91 5.95 -2.91
CA VAL A 9 -8.04 5.09 -3.71
C VAL A 9 -8.13 3.67 -3.16
N LEU A 10 -8.53 2.73 -4.00
CA LEU A 10 -8.48 1.29 -3.71
C LEU A 10 -7.36 0.69 -4.55
N MET A 11 -6.37 0.09 -3.89
CA MET A 11 -5.22 -0.54 -4.55
C MET A 11 -5.03 -1.97 -4.04
N SER A 12 -5.21 -2.94 -4.93
CA SER A 12 -4.81 -4.33 -4.73
C SER A 12 -3.33 -4.53 -5.08
N ASP A 13 -2.63 -5.44 -4.39
CA ASP A 13 -1.25 -5.82 -4.72
C ASP A 13 -1.25 -7.05 -5.64
N GLN A 14 -0.38 -7.03 -6.66
CA GLN A 14 -0.16 -8.16 -7.58
C GLN A 14 -1.44 -8.68 -8.29
N GLN A 15 -2.42 -7.80 -8.55
CA GLN A 15 -3.64 -8.16 -9.28
C GLN A 15 -3.34 -8.31 -10.77
N ARG A 16 -3.71 -9.46 -11.34
CA ARG A 16 -3.66 -9.65 -12.80
C ARG A 16 -4.93 -9.10 -13.45
N LEU A 17 -4.81 -8.55 -14.65
CA LEU A 17 -5.94 -8.00 -15.40
C LEU A 17 -7.04 -9.04 -15.65
N ASP A 18 -6.64 -10.27 -15.97
CA ASP A 18 -7.51 -11.41 -16.27
C ASP A 18 -8.16 -12.05 -15.04
N THR A 19 -8.12 -11.38 -13.89
CA THR A 19 -8.86 -11.79 -12.69
C THR A 19 -9.99 -10.84 -12.34
N VAL A 20 -10.22 -9.82 -13.19
CA VAL A 20 -11.26 -8.81 -13.02
C VAL A 20 -12.30 -8.97 -14.15
N GLY A 21 -13.53 -9.27 -13.76
CA GLY A 21 -14.63 -9.69 -14.65
C GLY A 21 -14.95 -8.69 -15.76
N CYS A 22 -14.95 -7.39 -15.47
CA CYS A 22 -15.25 -6.35 -16.45
C CYS A 22 -14.23 -6.19 -17.59
N TYR A 23 -13.07 -6.87 -17.52
CA TYR A 23 -12.13 -6.98 -18.65
C TYR A 23 -12.44 -8.16 -19.58
N GLY A 24 -13.32 -9.09 -19.19
CA GLY A 24 -13.80 -10.17 -20.05
C GLY A 24 -12.74 -11.18 -20.51
N LEU A 25 -11.57 -11.22 -19.87
CA LEU A 25 -10.45 -12.08 -20.26
C LEU A 25 -10.52 -13.48 -19.62
N ASN A 26 -11.35 -13.66 -18.59
CA ASN A 26 -11.52 -14.89 -17.82
C ASN A 26 -12.90 -14.91 -17.18
N ASP A 27 -13.61 -16.02 -17.30
CA ASP A 27 -14.97 -16.21 -16.80
C ASP A 27 -15.03 -16.94 -15.45
N ILE A 28 -13.91 -17.43 -14.93
CA ILE A 28 -13.84 -18.14 -13.64
C ILE A 28 -13.95 -17.16 -12.47
N CYS A 29 -13.20 -16.07 -12.51
CA CYS A 29 -13.19 -15.05 -11.46
C CYS A 29 -14.41 -14.12 -11.59
N LYS A 30 -15.28 -14.09 -10.58
CA LYS A 30 -16.46 -13.20 -10.55
C LYS A 30 -16.19 -12.01 -9.62
N THR A 31 -16.26 -10.78 -10.15
CA THR A 31 -15.97 -9.55 -9.40
C THR A 31 -17.12 -8.52 -9.46
N PRO A 32 -18.35 -8.90 -9.09
CA PRO A 32 -19.56 -8.10 -9.36
C PRO A 32 -19.48 -6.66 -8.80
N ASN A 33 -18.79 -6.45 -7.67
CA ASN A 33 -18.63 -5.12 -7.08
C ASN A 33 -17.64 -4.23 -7.86
N ILE A 34 -16.58 -4.80 -8.43
CA ILE A 34 -15.63 -4.07 -9.29
C ILE A 34 -16.30 -3.79 -10.64
N ASP A 35 -17.05 -4.76 -11.15
CA ASP A 35 -17.75 -4.64 -12.42
C ASP A 35 -18.81 -3.52 -12.35
N ALA A 36 -19.59 -3.46 -11.28
CA ALA A 36 -20.55 -2.39 -11.02
C ALA A 36 -19.91 -1.01 -10.78
N LEU A 37 -18.63 -0.94 -10.38
CA LEU A 37 -17.88 0.31 -10.32
C LEU A 37 -17.46 0.76 -11.73
N ALA A 38 -17.00 -0.16 -12.56
CA ALA A 38 -16.63 0.10 -13.95
C ALA A 38 -17.83 0.56 -14.79
N GLU A 39 -19.00 -0.06 -14.62
CA GLU A 39 -20.25 0.30 -15.32
C GLU A 39 -20.72 1.75 -15.04
N ARG A 40 -20.40 2.28 -13.86
CA ARG A 40 -20.80 3.63 -13.43
C ARG A 40 -19.68 4.67 -13.56
N GLY A 41 -18.55 4.28 -14.13
CA GLY A 41 -17.34 5.10 -14.18
C GLY A 41 -16.60 4.96 -15.50
N VAL A 42 -15.28 5.13 -15.43
CA VAL A 42 -14.38 4.97 -16.57
C VAL A 42 -13.43 3.81 -16.27
N ARG A 43 -13.34 2.88 -17.21
CA ARG A 43 -12.40 1.75 -17.20
C ARG A 43 -11.33 2.01 -18.25
N PHE A 44 -10.06 1.83 -17.90
CA PHE A 44 -8.94 2.03 -18.82
C PHE A 44 -8.48 0.67 -19.37
N ASP A 45 -8.50 0.50 -20.70
CA ASP A 45 -8.04 -0.74 -21.35
C ASP A 45 -6.50 -0.84 -21.47
N ALA A 46 -5.81 0.29 -21.30
CA ALA A 46 -4.35 0.40 -21.50
C ALA A 46 -3.69 1.21 -20.36
N ALA A 47 -3.72 0.68 -19.15
CA ALA A 47 -3.03 1.25 -17.98
C ALA A 47 -1.84 0.36 -17.59
N PHE A 48 -0.64 0.95 -17.55
CA PHE A 48 0.61 0.22 -17.30
C PHE A 48 1.29 0.71 -16.02
N THR A 49 1.83 -0.23 -15.25
CA THR A 49 2.72 0.09 -14.12
C THR A 49 4.07 0.61 -14.64
N PRO A 50 4.69 1.61 -14.00
CA PRO A 50 6.03 2.06 -14.40
C PRO A 50 7.12 1.02 -14.15
N THR A 51 6.85 0.02 -13.31
CA THR A 51 7.75 -1.09 -12.99
C THR A 51 6.97 -2.27 -12.41
N ALA A 52 7.46 -3.49 -12.63
CA ALA A 52 6.84 -4.73 -12.16
C ALA A 52 7.26 -5.12 -10.73
N ILE A 53 7.63 -4.16 -9.88
CA ILE A 53 8.11 -4.38 -8.51
C ILE A 53 7.34 -3.48 -7.52
N CYS A 54 7.01 -4.03 -6.35
CA CYS A 54 6.09 -3.43 -5.37
C CYS A 54 6.46 -2.01 -4.93
N SER A 55 7.62 -1.81 -4.29
CA SER A 55 8.01 -0.50 -3.75
C SER A 55 8.13 0.58 -4.81
N PRO A 56 8.88 0.37 -5.91
CA PRO A 56 9.03 1.42 -6.90
C PRO A 56 7.71 1.73 -7.63
N ALA A 57 6.83 0.75 -7.86
CA ALA A 57 5.51 1.01 -8.43
C ALA A 57 4.62 1.85 -7.49
N ARG A 58 4.63 1.54 -6.19
CA ARG A 58 3.88 2.30 -5.16
C ARG A 58 4.43 3.70 -4.98
N ALA A 59 5.76 3.86 -4.95
CA ALA A 59 6.40 5.16 -4.88
C ALA A 59 6.10 6.01 -6.11
N SER A 60 6.06 5.41 -7.32
CA SER A 60 5.63 6.12 -8.52
C SER A 60 4.16 6.53 -8.47
N PHE A 61 3.27 5.65 -7.99
CA PHE A 61 1.86 6.01 -7.78
C PHE A 61 1.69 7.15 -6.76
N TYR A 62 2.43 7.09 -5.66
CA TYR A 62 2.40 8.08 -4.59
C TYR A 62 2.90 9.45 -5.05
N THR A 63 3.95 9.50 -5.86
CA THR A 63 4.64 10.75 -6.25
C THR A 63 4.26 11.29 -7.62
N GLY A 64 3.68 10.46 -8.49
CA GLY A 64 3.49 10.78 -9.91
C GLY A 64 4.81 10.82 -10.71
N LEU A 65 5.92 10.32 -10.15
CA LEU A 65 7.24 10.33 -10.77
C LEU A 65 7.69 8.92 -11.18
N TYR A 66 8.62 8.83 -12.12
CA TYR A 66 9.28 7.55 -12.43
C TYR A 66 10.32 7.16 -11.37
N PRO A 67 10.66 5.86 -11.25
CA PRO A 67 11.61 5.34 -10.25
C PRO A 67 12.92 6.11 -10.10
N HIS A 68 13.54 6.49 -11.22
CA HIS A 68 14.81 7.22 -11.21
C HIS A 68 14.72 8.65 -10.66
N LYS A 69 13.51 9.23 -10.55
CA LYS A 69 13.30 10.57 -9.98
C LYS A 69 13.04 10.54 -8.49
N HIS A 70 12.25 9.57 -8.02
CA HIS A 70 11.92 9.44 -6.61
C HIS A 70 12.90 8.55 -5.81
N GLY A 71 13.85 7.88 -6.46
CA GLY A 71 14.95 7.15 -5.80
C GLY A 71 14.65 5.68 -5.49
N VAL A 72 13.39 5.34 -5.22
CA VAL A 72 12.93 3.95 -5.03
C VAL A 72 12.99 3.21 -6.37
N THR A 73 14.03 2.42 -6.59
CA THR A 73 14.25 1.61 -7.82
C THR A 73 14.15 0.11 -7.58
N GLY A 74 14.01 -0.32 -6.33
CA GLY A 74 13.84 -1.69 -5.87
C GLY A 74 13.12 -1.72 -4.52
N ASN A 75 12.80 -2.92 -4.03
CA ASN A 75 12.22 -3.09 -2.69
C ASN A 75 13.27 -2.81 -1.60
N GLY A 76 12.81 -2.32 -0.44
CA GLY A 76 13.67 -2.00 0.70
C GLY A 76 14.49 -0.70 0.54
N LEU A 77 14.15 0.13 -0.45
CA LEU A 77 14.74 1.46 -0.61
C LEU A 77 13.78 2.53 -0.10
N CYS A 78 14.36 3.62 0.37
CA CYS A 78 13.65 4.81 0.83
C CYS A 78 13.46 5.81 -0.31
N ILE A 79 12.42 6.62 -0.19
CA ILE A 79 12.20 7.73 -1.13
C ILE A 79 13.28 8.79 -0.92
N ASN A 80 13.70 9.45 -2.01
CA ASN A 80 14.63 10.56 -1.91
C ASN A 80 14.05 11.67 -1.02
N LYS A 81 14.94 12.34 -0.29
CA LYS A 81 14.59 13.54 0.48
C LYS A 81 13.94 14.57 -0.44
N ASP A 82 13.00 15.33 0.13
CA ASP A 82 12.27 16.42 -0.54
C ASP A 82 11.29 16.00 -1.65
N VAL A 83 11.14 14.69 -1.94
CA VAL A 83 10.14 14.23 -2.89
C VAL A 83 8.77 14.20 -2.22
N GLN A 84 7.89 15.10 -2.67
CA GLN A 84 6.51 15.15 -2.22
C GLN A 84 5.67 14.10 -2.94
N GLY A 85 4.84 13.37 -2.19
CA GLY A 85 3.73 12.62 -2.76
C GLY A 85 2.40 13.37 -2.75
N VAL A 86 1.39 12.72 -3.33
CA VAL A 86 0.06 13.26 -3.65
C VAL A 86 -0.65 13.91 -2.45
N ASN A 87 -0.43 13.41 -1.24
CA ASN A 87 -1.08 13.93 -0.04
C ASN A 87 -0.61 15.35 0.31
N HIS A 88 0.66 15.71 0.03
CA HIS A 88 1.16 17.06 0.30
C HIS A 88 0.40 18.09 -0.55
N TYR A 89 0.24 17.81 -1.84
CA TYR A 89 -0.51 18.69 -2.75
C TYR A 89 -2.01 18.74 -2.43
N LEU A 90 -2.59 17.64 -1.93
CA LEU A 90 -3.99 17.61 -1.49
C LEU A 90 -4.20 18.39 -0.19
N ASP A 91 -3.26 18.31 0.75
CA ASP A 91 -3.29 19.06 2.01
C ASP A 91 -3.26 20.58 1.77
N GLU A 92 -2.44 21.06 0.82
CA GLU A 92 -2.38 22.47 0.41
C GLU A 92 -3.75 23.04 -0.02
N VAL A 93 -4.64 22.20 -0.55
CA VAL A 93 -6.00 22.58 -0.97
C VAL A 93 -7.07 22.16 0.04
N GLY A 94 -6.66 21.74 1.24
CA GLY A 94 -7.51 21.52 2.42
C GLY A 94 -8.12 20.12 2.52
N TYR A 95 -7.49 19.10 1.93
CA TYR A 95 -7.89 17.71 2.10
C TYR A 95 -7.16 17.06 3.28
N ARG A 96 -7.92 16.41 4.16
CA ARG A 96 -7.34 15.47 5.11
C ARG A 96 -7.08 14.13 4.42
N CYS A 97 -5.81 13.73 4.36
CA CYS A 97 -5.41 12.48 3.71
C CYS A 97 -5.27 11.36 4.75
N GLY A 98 -6.00 10.26 4.58
CA GLY A 98 -5.89 9.07 5.43
C GLY A 98 -5.23 7.91 4.70
N TYR A 99 -4.55 7.03 5.45
CA TYR A 99 -3.94 5.81 4.90
C TYR A 99 -4.33 4.57 5.70
N ALA A 100 -4.64 3.48 4.99
CA ALA A 100 -4.86 2.17 5.58
C ALA A 100 -4.42 1.07 4.61
N GLY A 101 -3.51 0.20 5.04
CA GLY A 101 -3.01 -0.92 4.24
C GLY A 101 -1.49 -0.94 4.10
N LYS A 102 -1.00 -1.61 3.04
CA LYS A 102 0.43 -1.81 2.78
C LYS A 102 1.09 -0.52 2.30
N TRP A 103 2.07 0.01 3.02
CA TRP A 103 2.83 1.20 2.61
C TRP A 103 3.88 0.87 1.54
N HIS A 104 5.03 0.34 1.95
CA HIS A 104 6.12 -0.14 1.09
C HIS A 104 6.68 0.90 0.10
N VAL A 105 6.43 2.20 0.33
CA VAL A 105 7.02 3.32 -0.42
C VAL A 105 8.37 3.74 0.18
N ASP A 106 8.50 3.57 1.50
CA ASP A 106 9.70 3.87 2.27
C ASP A 106 9.86 2.82 3.38
N GLU A 107 11.10 2.40 3.64
CA GLU A 107 11.42 1.33 4.59
C GLU A 107 11.55 1.84 6.02
N GLU A 108 11.95 3.10 6.19
CA GLU A 108 12.23 3.70 7.50
C GLU A 108 11.04 4.53 8.00
N THR A 109 10.30 5.15 7.08
CA THR A 109 9.24 6.12 7.40
C THR A 109 7.88 5.61 6.94
N GLY A 110 6.94 5.49 7.88
CA GLY A 110 5.55 5.11 7.58
C GLY A 110 4.71 6.24 7.02
N PRO A 111 3.47 5.95 6.59
CA PRO A 111 2.55 6.95 6.04
C PRO A 111 2.37 8.18 6.93
N SER A 112 2.31 8.02 8.26
CA SER A 112 2.16 9.14 9.19
C SER A 112 3.36 10.09 9.19
N GLY A 113 4.57 9.56 8.96
CA GLY A 113 5.78 10.37 8.78
C GLY A 113 5.75 11.22 7.51
N TYR A 114 4.93 10.85 6.53
CA TYR A 114 4.64 11.65 5.34
C TYR A 114 3.37 12.52 5.46
N GLY A 115 2.75 12.60 6.65
CA GLY A 115 1.59 13.44 6.89
C GLY A 115 0.23 12.81 6.59
N PHE A 116 0.15 11.48 6.41
CA PHE A 116 -1.15 10.80 6.41
C PHE A 116 -1.70 10.69 7.83
N THR A 117 -3.01 10.86 7.98
CA THR A 117 -3.73 10.52 9.21
C THR A 117 -4.02 9.02 9.24
N GLY A 118 -3.62 8.33 10.30
CA GLY A 118 -3.92 6.92 10.47
C GLY A 118 -2.98 6.25 11.44
N GLN A 119 -3.16 4.95 11.61
CA GLN A 119 -2.20 4.12 12.32
C GLN A 119 -1.19 3.57 11.32
N ASP A 120 0.08 3.83 11.57
CA ASP A 120 1.16 3.22 10.81
C ASP A 120 1.33 1.78 11.23
N PHE A 121 1.23 0.90 10.26
CA PHE A 121 1.57 -0.49 10.43
C PHE A 121 2.81 -0.74 9.56
N MET A 122 3.98 -0.34 10.06
CA MET A 122 5.24 -0.60 9.37
C MET A 122 5.39 -2.11 9.16
N GLY A 123 5.66 -2.50 7.91
CA GLY A 123 5.64 -3.90 7.49
C GLY A 123 4.26 -4.50 7.19
N TYR A 124 3.13 -3.82 7.39
CA TYR A 124 1.80 -4.40 7.13
C TYR A 124 1.62 -4.89 5.69
N ALA A 125 1.23 -6.16 5.55
CA ALA A 125 1.14 -6.86 4.27
C ALA A 125 2.44 -6.85 3.42
N PHE A 126 3.58 -6.51 4.04
CA PHE A 126 4.88 -6.98 3.58
C PHE A 126 4.92 -8.51 3.78
N PRO A 127 5.30 -9.28 2.75
CA PRO A 127 5.54 -10.71 2.91
C PRO A 127 6.67 -10.91 3.94
N GLY A 128 6.34 -11.49 5.10
CA GLY A 128 7.28 -11.66 6.22
C GLY A 128 6.96 -10.83 7.47
N SER A 129 5.98 -9.94 7.43
CA SER A 129 5.56 -9.15 8.60
C SER A 129 4.84 -9.93 9.70
N GLY A 130 4.34 -11.14 9.38
CA GLY A 130 3.68 -12.03 10.34
C GLY A 130 2.38 -11.49 10.96
N LEU A 131 1.90 -10.33 10.50
CA LEU A 131 0.79 -9.59 11.12
C LEU A 131 -0.57 -10.17 10.73
N LEU A 132 -0.65 -10.92 9.63
CA LEU A 132 -1.80 -11.74 9.24
C LEU A 132 -1.39 -13.22 9.27
N PRO A 133 -2.01 -14.04 10.15
CA PRO A 133 -1.81 -15.48 10.13
C PRO A 133 -2.15 -16.04 8.74
N GLY A 134 -1.18 -16.68 8.08
CA GLY A 134 -1.35 -17.29 6.76
C GLY A 134 -0.81 -16.50 5.55
N LEU A 135 -0.28 -15.29 5.74
CA LEU A 135 0.36 -14.52 4.66
C LEU A 135 1.90 -14.61 4.77
N GLN A 136 2.52 -15.60 4.14
CA GLN A 136 3.96 -15.86 4.23
C GLN A 136 4.61 -15.95 2.84
N PHE A 137 5.56 -15.05 2.54
CA PHE A 137 6.61 -15.30 1.55
C PHE A 137 7.95 -14.74 2.04
N GLY A 138 8.92 -15.62 2.28
CA GLY A 138 10.26 -15.56 1.67
C GLY A 138 11.27 -14.47 2.03
N ALA A 139 11.15 -13.66 3.09
CA ALA A 139 12.26 -12.82 3.55
C ALA A 139 12.26 -12.62 5.08
N LYS A 140 13.47 -12.61 5.68
CA LYS A 140 13.68 -12.35 7.10
C LYS A 140 13.56 -10.84 7.38
N PRO A 141 12.83 -10.40 8.41
CA PRO A 141 12.80 -8.99 8.81
C PRO A 141 14.18 -8.55 9.35
N HIS A 142 14.58 -7.31 9.06
CA HIS A 142 15.84 -6.72 9.53
C HIS A 142 15.69 -5.85 10.80
N GLY A 143 14.59 -5.96 11.56
CA GLY A 143 14.34 -5.04 12.67
C GLY A 143 13.36 -5.51 13.75
N HIS A 144 13.17 -4.60 14.72
CA HIS A 144 12.28 -4.70 15.88
C HIS A 144 10.82 -5.00 15.49
N ASN A 145 10.01 -5.58 16.40
CA ASN A 145 8.63 -6.02 16.15
C ASN A 145 7.61 -5.15 16.93
N PRO A 146 7.14 -4.02 16.35
CA PRO A 146 6.18 -3.11 16.98
C PRO A 146 4.83 -3.75 17.35
N TYR A 147 4.46 -4.85 16.69
CA TYR A 147 3.18 -5.51 16.96
C TYR A 147 3.20 -6.29 18.27
N ALA A 148 4.34 -6.90 18.61
CA ALA A 148 4.52 -7.55 19.90
C ALA A 148 4.38 -6.56 21.06
N ASP A 149 4.85 -5.33 20.88
CA ASP A 149 4.78 -4.30 21.91
C ASP A 149 3.38 -3.70 22.01
N TYR A 150 2.68 -3.49 20.89
CA TYR A 150 1.26 -3.14 20.90
C TYR A 150 0.40 -4.14 21.67
N LEU A 151 0.65 -5.46 21.51
CA LEU A 151 -0.09 -6.48 22.25
C LEU A 151 0.14 -6.39 23.76
N LYS A 152 1.39 -6.17 24.18
CA LYS A 152 1.75 -5.98 25.60
C LYS A 152 1.11 -4.72 26.18
N GLU A 153 1.14 -3.61 25.45
CA GLU A 153 0.48 -2.35 25.85
C GLU A 153 -1.02 -2.53 26.08
N ARG A 154 -1.64 -3.49 25.40
CA ARG A 154 -3.06 -3.83 25.51
C ARG A 154 -3.36 -4.96 26.51
N GLY A 155 -2.35 -5.42 27.24
CA GLY A 155 -2.49 -6.46 28.27
C GLY A 155 -2.66 -7.88 27.71
N PHE A 156 -2.27 -8.11 26.45
CA PHE A 156 -2.25 -9.43 25.84
C PHE A 156 -0.85 -10.03 25.89
N ASP A 157 -0.76 -11.30 26.29
CA ASP A 157 0.47 -12.07 26.12
C ASP A 157 0.66 -12.41 24.64
N PRO A 158 1.79 -11.98 24.01
CA PRO A 158 2.08 -12.36 22.65
C PRO A 158 2.20 -13.89 22.56
N PRO A 159 1.46 -14.56 21.66
CA PRO A 159 1.51 -16.02 21.57
C PRO A 159 2.92 -16.49 21.21
N PRO A 160 3.31 -17.75 21.53
CA PRO A 160 4.70 -18.23 21.40
C PRO A 160 5.23 -18.29 19.96
N ASN A 161 4.41 -18.00 18.95
CA ASN A 161 4.82 -17.77 17.57
C ASN A 161 5.14 -16.28 17.28
N VAL A 162 4.95 -15.40 18.25
CA VAL A 162 5.42 -14.01 18.30
C VAL A 162 6.75 -13.99 19.06
N THR A 163 7.76 -14.69 18.55
CA THR A 163 9.08 -14.77 19.19
C THR A 163 10.15 -14.01 18.41
N ASN A 164 11.20 -13.58 19.12
CA ASN A 164 12.47 -13.05 18.60
C ASN A 164 13.31 -14.11 17.83
N ARG A 165 12.64 -15.09 17.21
CA ARG A 165 13.24 -16.11 16.35
C ARG A 165 12.52 -16.12 15.02
N TYR A 166 13.26 -15.75 13.98
CA TYR A 166 13.13 -16.25 12.61
C TYR A 166 14.51 -16.66 12.07
#